data_AF-A0A3D2SAP4-F1
#
_entry.id   AF-A0A3D2SAP4-F1
#
_cell.length_a   1.000
_cell.length_b   1.000
_cell.length_c   1.000
_cell.angle_alpha   90.00
_cell.angle_beta   90.00
_cell.angle_gamma   90.00
#
_symmetry.space_group_name_H-M   'P 1'
#
loop_
_entity.id
_entity.type
_entity.pdbx_description
1 polymer ?
#
loop_
_entity_poly.entity_id
_entity_poly.type
_entity_poly.pdbx_seq_one_letter_code
_entity_poly.pdbx_strand_id
1 'polypeptide(L)' 'SLMEELAKRMRIAREIGTYKKEHDMPILQTSRYSEILEKRGSQGALCGLDAEFVMKIFEAIHEESVRQQMEIINK' A
#
# COMPACT_ATOMS: atom_id res chain seq x y z
N SER A 1 -12.96 -8.26 -10.44
CA SER A 1 -13.37 -6.85 -10.39
C SER A 1 -12.33 -6.02 -9.63
N LEU A 2 -12.37 -4.69 -9.70
CA LEU A 2 -11.46 -3.83 -8.91
C LEU A 2 -11.60 -4.11 -7.40
N MET A 3 -12.82 -4.33 -6.92
CA MET A 3 -13.09 -4.65 -5.51
C MET A 3 -12.42 -5.96 -5.07
N GLU A 4 -12.43 -6.99 -5.91
CA GLU A 4 -11.77 -8.27 -5.60
C GLU A 4 -10.24 -8.10 -5.53
N GLU A 5 -9.66 -7.28 -6.39
CA GLU A 5 -8.21 -7.06 -6.41
C GLU A 5 -7.74 -6.27 -5.18
N LEU A 6 -8.51 -5.25 -4.79
CA LEU A 6 -8.28 -4.53 -3.53
C LEU A 6 -8.41 -5.45 -2.32
N ALA A 7 -9.42 -6.35 -2.30
CA ALA A 7 -9.60 -7.31 -1.22
C ALA A 7 -8.42 -8.30 -1.11
N LYS A 8 -7.91 -8.82 -2.24
CA LYS A 8 -6.71 -9.66 -2.29
C LYS A 8 -5.48 -8.89 -1.78
N ARG A 9 -5.30 -7.64 -2.21
CA ARG A 9 -4.21 -6.78 -1.73
C ARG A 9 -4.26 -6.59 -0.21
N MET A 10 -5.45 -6.41 0.36
CA MET A 10 -5.62 -6.25 1.82
C MET A 10 -5.33 -7.54 2.59
N ARG A 11 -5.60 -8.72 2.02
CA ARG A 11 -5.12 -9.99 2.61
C ARG A 11 -3.60 -10.00 2.74
N ILE A 12 -2.90 -9.63 1.67
CA ILE A 12 -1.43 -9.57 1.67
C ILE A 12 -0.93 -8.50 2.66
N ALA A 13 -1.59 -7.35 2.77
CA ALA A 13 -1.25 -6.33 3.76
C ALA A 13 -1.29 -6.88 5.19
N ARG A 14 -2.29 -7.71 5.51
CA ARG A 14 -2.40 -8.38 6.82
C ARG A 14 -1.30 -9.42 7.06
N GLU A 15 -0.97 -10.20 6.04
CA GLU A 15 0.16 -11.14 6.09
C GLU A 15 1.49 -10.40 6.35
N ILE A 16 1.71 -9.27 5.68
CA ILE A 16 2.87 -8.38 5.91
C ILE A 16 2.86 -7.83 7.35
N GLY A 17 1.71 -7.39 7.86
CA GLY A 17 1.60 -6.89 9.24
C GLY A 17 1.97 -7.95 10.28
N THR A 18 1.53 -9.19 10.06
CA THR A 18 1.88 -10.34 10.90
C THR A 18 3.38 -10.60 10.86
N TYR A 19 3.95 -10.69 9.66
CA TYR A 19 5.39 -10.89 9.49
C TYR A 19 6.21 -9.80 10.19
N LYS A 20 5.83 -8.53 10.02
CA LYS A 20 6.53 -7.41 10.66
C LYS A 20 6.46 -7.49 12.18
N LYS A 21 5.30 -7.85 12.74
CA LYS A 21 5.11 -8.06 14.18
C LYS A 21 6.03 -9.14 14.73
N GLU A 22 6.09 -10.29 14.06
CA GLU A 22 6.90 -11.44 14.47
C GLU A 22 8.42 -11.16 14.42
N HIS A 23 8.84 -10.14 13.67
CA HIS A 23 10.24 -9.79 13.45
C HIS A 23 10.62 -8.39 13.96
N ASP A 24 9.80 -7.79 14.83
CA ASP A 24 10.02 -6.45 15.41
C ASP A 24 10.33 -5.35 14.36
N MET A 25 9.69 -5.45 13.18
CA MET A 25 9.91 -4.54 12.07
C MET A 25 8.89 -3.39 12.06
N PRO A 26 9.29 -2.13 11.79
CA PRO A 26 8.36 -1.01 11.73
C PRO A 26 7.35 -1.15 10.57
N ILE A 27 6.09 -0.73 10.81
CA ILE A 27 5.05 -0.72 9.77
C ILE A 27 5.36 0.29 8.68
N LEU A 28 5.69 1.52 9.06
CA LEU A 28 5.92 2.60 8.12
C LEU A 28 7.38 2.62 7.67
N GLN A 29 7.58 2.53 6.35
CA GLN A 29 8.87 2.69 5.69
C GLN A 29 8.72 3.77 4.61
N THR A 30 8.91 5.02 5.00
CA THR A 30 8.62 6.20 4.16
C THR A 30 9.40 6.21 2.86
N SER A 31 10.67 5.81 2.86
CA SER A 31 11.49 5.72 1.65
C SER A 31 10.89 4.77 0.60
N ARG A 32 10.50 3.56 1.03
CA ARG A 32 9.85 2.57 0.17
C ARG A 32 8.47 3.04 -0.32
N TYR A 33 7.72 3.75 0.52
CA TYR A 33 6.45 4.34 0.12
C TYR A 33 6.65 5.37 -1.01
N SER A 34 7.58 6.31 -0.84
CA SER A 34 7.88 7.33 -1.86
C SER A 34 8.30 6.70 -3.19
N GLU A 35 9.18 5.68 -3.16
CA GLU A 35 9.61 4.96 -4.37
C GLU A 35 8.44 4.29 -5.10
N ILE A 36 7.54 3.63 -4.36
CA ILE A 36 6.35 3.00 -4.95
C ILE A 36 5.45 4.06 -5.56
N LEU A 37 5.22 5.17 -4.87
CA LEU A 37 4.30 6.22 -5.32
C LEU A 37 4.79 6.88 -6.62
N GLU A 38 6.08 7.24 -6.68
CA GLU A 38 6.72 7.81 -7.87
C GLU A 38 6.66 6.85 -9.07
N LYS A 39 6.99 5.57 -8.84
CA LYS A 39 6.95 4.53 -9.88
C LYS A 39 5.54 4.34 -10.43
N ARG A 40 4.51 4.41 -9.57
CA ARG A 40 3.11 4.25 -10.00
C ARG A 40 2.58 5.48 -10.71
N GLY A 41 2.93 6.69 -10.26
CA GLY A 41 2.63 7.93 -10.99
C GLY A 41 3.21 7.89 -12.41
N SER A 42 4.48 7.51 -12.54
CA SER A 42 5.17 7.39 -13.83
C SER A 42 4.51 6.33 -14.74
N GLN A 43 4.15 5.17 -14.18
CA GLN A 43 3.42 4.14 -14.92
C GLN A 43 2.02 4.61 -15.36
N GLY A 44 1.33 5.37 -14.51
CA GLY A 44 0.04 5.99 -14.83
C GLY A 44 0.11 6.87 -16.08
N ALA A 45 1.11 7.75 -16.12
CA ALA A 45 1.35 8.63 -17.26
C ALA A 45 1.58 7.85 -18.57
N LEU A 46 2.32 6.74 -18.53
CA LEU A 46 2.53 5.87 -19.70
C LEU A 46 1.24 5.21 -20.20
N CYS A 47 0.23 5.06 -19.34
CA CYS A 47 -1.09 4.55 -19.69
C CYS A 47 -2.09 5.66 -20.09
N GLY A 48 -1.64 6.90 -20.23
CA GLY A 48 -2.50 8.04 -20.56
C GLY A 48 -3.35 8.55 -19.39
N LEU A 49 -3.00 8.18 -18.16
CA LEU A 49 -3.64 8.70 -16.94
C LEU A 49 -2.83 9.86 -16.37
N ASP A 50 -3.52 10.80 -15.74
CA ASP A 50 -2.86 11.85 -14.97
C ASP A 50 -2.06 11.24 -13.80
N ALA A 51 -0.82 11.69 -13.64
CA ALA A 51 0.10 11.12 -12.64
C ALA A 51 -0.38 11.42 -11.21
N GLU A 52 -0.91 12.62 -10.96
CA GLU A 52 -1.40 13.03 -9.64
C GLU A 52 -2.64 12.22 -9.24
N PHE A 53 -3.55 11.99 -10.19
CA PHE A 53 -4.70 11.10 -10.02
C PHE A 53 -4.28 9.68 -9.60
N VAL A 54 -3.28 9.11 -10.29
CA VAL A 54 -2.79 7.76 -9.98
C VAL A 54 -2.10 7.74 -8.61
N MET A 55 -1.30 8.75 -8.29
CA MET A 55 -0.69 8.87 -6.96
C MET A 55 -1.75 8.90 -5.84
N LYS A 56 -2.81 9.69 -5.98
CA LYS A 56 -3.92 9.76 -5.01
C LYS A 56 -4.59 8.40 -4.77
N ILE A 57 -4.79 7.62 -5.83
CA ILE A 57 -5.34 6.26 -5.71
C ILE A 57 -4.40 5.35 -4.90
N PHE A 58 -3.10 5.37 -5.23
CA PHE A 58 -2.12 4.50 -4.57
C PHE A 58 -1.85 4.92 -3.13
N GLU A 59 -1.95 6.21 -2.81
CA GLU A 59 -1.91 6.75 -1.46
C GLU A 59 -3.06 6.22 -0.61
N ALA A 60 -4.32 6.36 -1.06
CA ALA A 60 -5.48 5.84 -0.33
C ALA A 60 -5.41 4.31 -0.11
N ILE A 61 -4.94 3.57 -1.12
CA ILE A 61 -4.72 2.12 -1.03
C ILE A 61 -3.59 1.77 -0.05
N HIS A 62 -2.57 2.62 0.08
CA HIS A 62 -1.47 2.44 1.02
C HIS A 62 -1.93 2.72 2.46
N GLU A 63 -2.63 3.82 2.69
CA GLU A 63 -3.17 4.20 3.99
C GLU A 63 -4.05 3.11 4.59
N GLU A 64 -4.97 2.55 3.80
CA GLU A 64 -5.84 1.46 4.23
C GLU A 64 -5.03 0.19 4.58
N SER A 65 -3.97 -0.10 3.82
CA SER A 65 -3.06 -1.21 4.12
C SER A 65 -2.29 -0.99 5.42
N VAL A 66 -1.83 0.23 5.69
CA VAL A 66 -1.15 0.60 6.94
C VAL A 66 -2.11 0.47 8.11
N ARG A 67 -3.34 0.99 7.99
CA ARG A 67 -4.39 0.88 9.02
C ARG A 67 -4.64 -0.58 9.42
N GLN A 68 -4.81 -1.48 8.46
CA GLN A 68 -5.00 -2.91 8.75
C GLN A 68 -3.75 -3.61 9.33
N GLN A 69 -2.55 -3.18 8.96
CA GLN A 69 -1.32 -3.67 9.60
C GLN A 69 -1.24 -3.23 11.07
N MET A 70 -1.63 -1.98 11.38
CA MET A 70 -1.66 -1.47 12.75
C MET A 70 -2.65 -2.25 13.63
N GLU A 71 -3.81 -2.65 13.08
CA GLU A 71 -4.78 -3.51 13.78
C GLU A 71 -4.20 -4.89 14.15
N ILE A 72 -3.19 -5.38 13.43
CA ILE A 72 -2.54 -6.67 13.73
C ILE A 72 -1.46 -6.52 14.79
N ILE A 73 -0.68 -5.44 14.71
CA ILE A 73 0.36 -5.16 15.70
C ILE A 73 -0.24 -4.86 17.07
N ASN A 74 -1.35 -4.11 17.11
CA ASN A 74 -2.01 -3.71 18.36
C ASN A 74 -2.91 -4.80 18.98
N LYS A 75 -3.04 -5.96 18.34
CA LYS A 75 -3.67 -7.14 18.95
C LYS A 75 -2.69 -7.86 19.88
#